data_AF-A0A6J5Y602-F1
#
_entry.id   AF-A0A6J5Y602-F1
#
_cell.length_a   1.000
_cell.length_b   1.000
_cell.length_c   1.000
_cell.angle_alpha   90.00
_cell.angle_beta   90.00
_cell.angle_gamma   90.00
#
_symmetry.space_group_name_H-M   'P 1'
#
loop_
_entity.id
_entity.type
_entity.pdbx_description
1 polymer ?
#
loop_
_entity_poly.entity_id
_entity_poly.type
_entity_poly.pdbx_seq_one_letter_code
_entity_poly.pdbx_strand_id
1 'polypeptide(L)'
;MAIKRVGLIKGCLPEELKKVLVSVASEWGDVVDDLNALQVIPLKGAMTNEVYQISWPTRDGDFSRNVLVRVYGEGVEVFFNRDDEIQTFECMSKHGQGPRLLGRFADGRVEEFIHARTLSAADLRDPEISAIIAAKLREFHNLDMPGPKNVVLWDRMSQRHKGIWLGYFRGGNWYVREGTITGLS
;
A
#
# COMPACT_ATOMS: atom_id res chain seq x y z
N MET A 1 21.87 -2.70 -0.59
CA MET A 1 21.22 -2.70 -1.92
C MET A 1 20.34 -1.46 -2.01
N ALA A 2 20.50 -0.65 -3.05
CA ALA A 2 19.61 0.47 -3.29
C ALA A 2 18.30 -0.09 -3.85
N ILE A 3 17.20 0.10 -3.13
CA ILE A 3 15.85 -0.15 -3.65
C ILE A 3 15.70 0.75 -4.87
N LYS A 4 15.54 0.15 -6.05
CA LYS A 4 15.28 0.88 -7.29
C LYS A 4 13.89 1.51 -7.11
N ARG A 5 13.85 2.83 -6.91
CA ARG A 5 12.58 3.56 -6.81
C ARG A 5 11.96 3.61 -8.19
N VAL A 6 10.85 2.88 -8.39
CA VAL A 6 9.99 3.02 -9.57
C VAL A 6 9.12 4.24 -9.34
N GLY A 7 9.76 5.42 -9.33
CA GLY A 7 9.08 6.67 -9.06
C GLY A 7 8.06 6.98 -10.15
N LEU A 8 6.79 7.20 -9.79
CA LEU A 8 5.81 7.75 -10.74
C LEU A 8 6.16 9.22 -10.98
N ILE A 9 6.54 9.53 -12.23
CA ILE A 9 6.84 10.90 -12.68
C ILE A 9 5.65 11.39 -13.52
N LYS A 10 5.29 12.67 -13.36
CA LYS A 10 4.26 13.34 -14.16
C LYS A 10 4.51 13.11 -15.66
N GLY A 11 3.54 12.51 -16.37
CA GLY A 11 3.62 12.16 -17.79
C GLY A 11 4.13 10.74 -18.12
N CYS A 12 4.71 10.02 -17.16
CA CYS A 12 5.23 8.66 -17.34
C CYS A 12 4.52 7.66 -16.40
N LEU A 13 3.19 7.70 -16.39
CA LEU A 13 2.39 6.69 -15.69
C LEU A 13 2.37 5.38 -16.49
N PRO A 14 2.50 4.21 -15.84
CA PRO A 14 2.32 2.92 -16.49
C PRO A 14 0.98 2.84 -17.22
N GLU A 15 0.98 2.17 -18.38
CA GLU A 15 -0.22 2.09 -19.23
C GLU A 15 -1.39 1.38 -18.53
N GLU A 16 -1.09 0.38 -17.70
CA GLU A 16 -2.10 -0.29 -16.88
C GLU A 16 -2.72 0.66 -15.85
N LEU A 17 -1.90 1.47 -15.18
CA LEU A 17 -2.39 2.45 -14.21
C LEU A 17 -3.30 3.48 -14.89
N LYS A 18 -2.91 3.97 -16.07
CA LYS A 18 -3.75 4.88 -16.87
C LYS A 18 -5.12 4.27 -17.17
N LYS A 19 -5.17 3.01 -17.62
CA LYS A 19 -6.43 2.31 -17.89
C LYS A 19 -7.31 2.21 -16.65
N VAL A 20 -6.73 1.89 -15.50
CA VAL A 20 -7.46 1.84 -14.23
C VAL A 20 -8.01 3.22 -13.87
N LEU A 21 -7.22 4.28 -13.99
CA LEU A 21 -7.67 5.65 -13.70
C LEU A 21 -8.81 6.10 -14.61
N VAL A 22 -8.75 5.78 -15.91
CA VAL A 22 -9.85 6.07 -16.86
C VAL A 22 -11.11 5.29 -16.49
N SER A 23 -10.98 4.02 -16.11
CA SER A 23 -12.12 3.21 -15.65
C SER A 23 -12.78 3.82 -14.43
N VAL A 24 -11.98 4.19 -13.42
CA VAL A 24 -12.46 4.81 -12.18
C VAL A 24 -13.12 6.16 -12.44
N ALA A 25 -12.54 7.00 -13.31
CA ALA A 25 -13.15 8.27 -13.68
C ALA A 25 -14.51 8.07 -14.38
N SER A 26 -14.58 7.12 -15.31
CA SER A 26 -15.82 6.77 -16.01
C SER A 26 -16.92 6.27 -15.06
N GLU A 27 -16.56 5.42 -14.09
CA GLU A 27 -17.48 4.96 -13.04
C GLU A 27 -18.03 6.12 -12.18
N TRP A 28 -17.26 7.19 -12.02
CA TRP A 28 -17.66 8.41 -11.31
C TRP A 28 -18.35 9.45 -12.20
N GLY A 29 -18.53 9.16 -13.50
CA GLY A 29 -19.15 10.06 -14.47
C GLY A 29 -18.23 11.17 -14.99
N ASP A 30 -16.94 11.08 -14.69
CA ASP A 30 -15.91 12.04 -15.08
C ASP A 30 -15.18 11.58 -16.36
N VAL A 31 -14.61 12.54 -17.10
CA VAL A 31 -13.84 12.26 -18.33
C VAL A 31 -12.41 12.74 -18.14
N VAL A 32 -11.45 11.84 -18.38
CA VAL A 32 -10.03 12.16 -18.37
C VAL A 32 -9.54 12.19 -19.82
N ASP A 33 -9.75 13.33 -20.48
CA ASP A 33 -9.37 13.52 -21.89
C ASP A 33 -7.85 13.61 -22.08
N ASP A 34 -7.14 14.22 -21.13
CA ASP A 34 -5.68 14.31 -21.14
C ASP A 34 -5.06 13.67 -19.90
N LEU A 35 -4.53 12.46 -20.07
CA LEU A 35 -3.82 11.72 -19.03
C LEU A 35 -2.52 12.40 -18.58
N ASN A 36 -1.99 13.36 -19.37
CA ASN A 36 -0.82 14.16 -18.98
C ASN A 36 -1.20 15.37 -18.13
N ALA A 37 -2.48 15.78 -18.13
CA ALA A 37 -3.01 16.84 -17.28
C ALA A 37 -3.24 16.38 -15.83
N LEU A 38 -3.18 15.07 -15.57
CA LEU A 38 -3.27 14.50 -14.23
C LEU A 38 -2.23 15.13 -13.29
N GLN A 39 -2.69 15.58 -12.12
CA GLN A 39 -1.80 16.06 -11.09
C GLN A 39 -1.38 14.87 -10.21
N VAL A 40 -0.07 14.60 -10.18
CA VAL A 40 0.53 13.51 -9.39
C VAL A 40 1.35 14.12 -8.27
N ILE A 41 0.98 13.83 -7.02
CA ILE A 41 1.62 14.36 -5.82
C ILE A 41 2.18 13.19 -5.00
N PRO A 42 3.51 13.07 -4.84
CA PRO A 42 4.10 12.05 -3.99
C PRO A 42 3.81 12.36 -2.51
N LEU A 43 3.24 11.39 -1.80
CA LEU A 43 2.98 11.49 -0.37
C LEU A 43 4.17 10.93 0.41
N LYS A 44 4.84 11.81 1.16
CA LYS A 44 5.98 11.43 2.02
C LYS A 44 5.46 10.79 3.31
N GLY A 45 6.10 9.71 3.76
CA GLY A 45 5.82 9.09 5.07
C GLY A 45 5.65 7.57 5.06
N ALA A 46 5.56 6.93 3.89
CA ALA A 46 5.55 5.48 3.79
C ALA A 46 6.98 4.92 3.85
N MET A 47 7.25 4.02 4.81
CA MET A 47 8.59 3.43 5.01
C MET A 47 8.91 2.29 4.03
N THR A 48 7.88 1.63 3.48
CA THR A 48 8.03 0.40 2.67
C THR A 48 7.45 0.49 1.27
N ASN A 49 6.49 1.39 1.01
CA ASN A 49 5.79 1.52 -0.26
C ASN A 49 5.87 2.97 -0.77
N GLU A 50 5.77 3.17 -2.08
CA GLU A 50 5.62 4.51 -2.64
C GLU A 50 4.13 4.84 -2.78
N VAL A 51 3.74 6.00 -2.28
CA VAL A 51 2.33 6.42 -2.24
C VAL A 51 2.20 7.76 -2.95
N TYR A 52 1.23 7.84 -3.85
CA TYR A 52 0.96 9.01 -4.68
C TYR A 52 -0.51 9.38 -4.55
N GLN A 53 -0.80 10.66 -4.45
CA GLN A 53 -2.14 11.19 -4.70
C GLN A 53 -2.21 11.59 -6.18
N ILE A 54 -3.22 11.08 -6.88
CA ILE A 54 -3.51 11.49 -8.26
C ILE A 54 -4.85 12.21 -8.27
N SER A 55 -4.90 13.36 -8.94
CA SER A 55 -6.12 14.15 -9.07
C SER A 55 -6.41 14.55 -10.51
N TRP A 56 -7.70 14.62 -10.82
CA TRP A 56 -8.25 15.09 -12.10
C TRP A 56 -9.47 15.99 -11.86
N PRO A 57 -9.72 16.97 -12.74
CA PRO A 57 -10.91 17.80 -12.65
C PRO A 57 -12.18 16.96 -12.91
N THR A 58 -13.24 17.28 -12.18
CA THR A 58 -14.58 16.73 -12.45
C THR A 58 -15.15 17.33 -13.73
N ARG A 59 -16.14 16.65 -14.34
CA ARG A 59 -16.81 17.14 -15.55
C ARG A 59 -17.40 18.55 -15.40
N ASP A 60 -17.90 18.87 -14.21
CA ASP A 60 -18.51 20.16 -13.90
C ASP A 60 -17.47 21.25 -13.55
N GLY A 61 -16.20 20.88 -13.42
CA GLY A 61 -15.08 21.81 -13.18
C GLY A 61 -15.02 22.42 -11.78
N ASP A 62 -15.99 22.14 -10.92
CA ASP A 62 -16.13 22.76 -9.59
C ASP A 62 -15.18 22.15 -8.55
N PHE A 63 -14.89 20.85 -8.68
CA PHE A 63 -13.99 20.12 -7.77
C PHE A 63 -13.05 19.17 -8.50
N SER A 64 -11.97 18.76 -7.81
CA SER A 64 -11.07 17.71 -8.30
C SER A 64 -11.35 16.39 -7.58
N ARG A 65 -11.41 15.30 -8.34
CA ARG A 65 -11.35 13.95 -7.79
C ARG A 65 -9.95 13.65 -7.32
N ASN A 66 -9.84 12.87 -6.26
CA ASN A 66 -8.56 12.42 -5.72
C ASN A 66 -8.61 10.90 -5.53
N VAL A 67 -7.54 10.22 -5.93
CA VAL A 67 -7.30 8.81 -5.62
C VAL A 67 -5.92 8.64 -5.02
N LEU A 68 -5.75 7.56 -4.26
CA LEU A 68 -4.47 7.16 -3.72
C LEU A 68 -3.92 6.00 -4.55
N VAL A 69 -2.72 6.16 -5.11
CA VAL A 69 -2.00 5.09 -5.80
C VAL A 69 -0.88 4.59 -4.90
N ARG A 70 -0.91 3.30 -4.61
CA ARG A 70 0.13 2.62 -3.86
C ARG A 70 0.91 1.72 -4.79
N VAL A 71 2.20 1.99 -4.93
CA VAL A 71 3.14 1.20 -5.72
C VAL A 71 3.96 0.34 -4.77
N TYR A 72 4.01 -0.96 -5.04
CA TYR A 72 4.81 -1.91 -4.26
C TYR A 72 6.27 -1.86 -4.71
N GLY A 73 7.21 -1.79 -3.76
CA GLY A 73 8.64 -1.78 -4.07
C GLY A 73 9.18 -3.16 -4.50
N GLU A 74 10.28 -3.15 -5.24
CA GLU A 74 11.05 -4.35 -5.60
C GLU A 74 11.67 -4.98 -4.33
N GLY A 75 11.41 -6.27 -4.07
CA GLY A 75 11.95 -7.01 -2.92
C GLY A 75 11.03 -7.19 -1.69
N VAL A 76 9.80 -6.69 -1.72
CA VAL A 76 8.79 -6.90 -0.64
C VAL A 76 8.15 -8.30 -0.71
N GLU A 77 8.25 -8.95 -1.88
CA GLU A 77 7.71 -10.29 -2.16
C GLU A 77 8.33 -11.41 -1.31
N VAL A 78 9.55 -11.19 -0.79
CA VAL A 78 10.25 -12.17 0.07
C VAL A 78 9.61 -12.29 1.46
N PHE A 79 8.82 -11.29 1.88
CA PHE A 79 8.23 -11.24 3.23
C PHE A 79 6.70 -11.19 3.26
N PHE A 80 6.05 -10.84 2.14
CA PHE A 80 4.60 -10.69 2.07
C PHE A 80 4.07 -11.34 0.79
N ASN A 81 3.15 -12.30 0.95
CA ASN A 81 2.37 -12.83 -0.16
C ASN A 81 1.38 -11.76 -0.62
N ARG A 82 1.56 -11.28 -1.85
CA ARG A 82 0.72 -10.21 -2.43
C ARG A 82 -0.75 -10.61 -2.53
N ASP A 83 -1.03 -11.88 -2.85
CA ASP A 83 -2.41 -12.34 -3.00
C ASP A 83 -3.14 -12.34 -1.66
N ASP A 84 -2.47 -12.79 -0.59
CA ASP A 84 -3.02 -12.75 0.78
C ASP A 84 -3.24 -11.30 1.25
N GLU A 85 -2.31 -10.40 0.97
CA GLU A 85 -2.43 -8.98 1.32
C GLU A 85 -3.64 -8.35 0.61
N ILE A 86 -3.79 -8.62 -0.68
CA ILE A 86 -4.88 -8.05 -1.48
C ILE A 86 -6.22 -8.65 -1.07
N GLN A 87 -6.30 -9.96 -0.83
CA GLN A 87 -7.51 -10.60 -0.33
C GLN A 87 -7.94 -10.02 1.04
N THR A 88 -6.97 -9.79 1.92
CA THR A 88 -7.19 -9.13 3.21
C THR A 88 -7.72 -7.71 3.00
N PHE A 89 -7.07 -6.93 2.14
CA PHE A 89 -7.46 -5.54 1.86
C PHE A 89 -8.86 -5.45 1.23
N GLU A 90 -9.18 -6.30 0.27
CA GLU A 90 -10.50 -6.37 -0.35
C GLU A 90 -11.59 -6.74 0.66
N CYS A 91 -11.31 -7.71 1.54
CA CYS A 91 -12.24 -8.09 2.59
C CYS A 91 -12.51 -6.92 3.55
N MET A 92 -11.45 -6.25 4.01
CA MET A 92 -11.55 -5.07 4.87
C MET A 92 -12.35 -3.93 4.21
N SER A 93 -12.04 -3.63 2.94
CA SER A 93 -12.75 -2.63 2.14
C SER A 93 -14.24 -2.95 2.01
N LYS A 94 -14.62 -4.21 1.78
CA LYS A 94 -16.04 -4.64 1.68
C LYS A 94 -16.79 -4.48 2.99
N HIS A 95 -16.11 -4.63 4.13
CA HIS A 95 -16.70 -4.39 5.45
C HIS A 95 -16.70 -2.90 5.86
N GLY A 96 -16.28 -2.00 4.98
CA GLY A 96 -16.19 -0.56 5.26
C GLY A 96 -15.08 -0.20 6.24
N GLN A 97 -14.12 -1.12 6.46
CA GLN A 97 -13.01 -0.96 7.40
C GLN A 97 -11.75 -0.60 6.61
N GLY A 98 -11.64 0.67 6.22
CA GLY A 98 -10.53 1.20 5.43
C GLY A 98 -10.97 1.81 4.10
N PRO A 99 -10.02 2.35 3.31
CA PRO A 99 -10.32 2.94 2.01
C PRO A 99 -10.83 1.89 1.03
N ARG A 100 -11.69 2.29 0.09
CA ARG A 100 -12.17 1.39 -0.96
C ARG A 100 -11.08 1.02 -1.94
N LEU A 101 -11.02 -0.25 -2.34
CA LEU A 101 -10.23 -0.66 -3.50
C LEU A 101 -10.96 -0.23 -4.78
N LEU A 102 -10.33 0.63 -5.58
CA LEU A 102 -10.88 1.12 -6.84
C LEU A 102 -10.32 0.35 -8.04
N GLY A 103 -9.09 -0.18 -7.94
CA GLY A 103 -8.51 -0.99 -9.00
C GLY A 103 -7.12 -1.52 -8.68
N ARG A 104 -6.63 -2.41 -9.56
CA ARG A 104 -5.34 -3.09 -9.42
C ARG A 104 -4.56 -3.01 -10.73
N PHE A 105 -3.25 -2.97 -10.63
CA PHE A 105 -2.31 -3.08 -11.77
C PHE A 105 -1.09 -3.89 -11.33
N ALA A 106 -0.21 -4.28 -12.26
CA ALA A 106 0.91 -5.18 -11.98
C ALA A 106 1.76 -4.74 -10.77
N ASP A 107 2.06 -3.45 -10.67
CA ASP A 107 2.98 -2.90 -9.68
C ASP A 107 2.28 -2.26 -8.47
N GLY A 108 0.95 -2.39 -8.34
CA GLY A 108 0.24 -1.64 -7.31
C GLY A 108 -1.27 -1.71 -7.30
N ARG A 109 -1.86 -0.80 -6.54
CA ARG A 109 -3.31 -0.64 -6.42
C ARG A 109 -3.73 0.82 -6.35
N VAL A 110 -4.97 1.06 -6.77
CA VAL A 110 -5.66 2.36 -6.67
C VAL A 110 -6.71 2.25 -5.58
N GLU A 111 -6.60 3.10 -4.57
CA GLU A 111 -7.45 3.17 -3.39
C GLU A 111 -8.22 4.51 -3.39
N GLU A 112 -9.36 4.53 -2.71
CA GLU A 112 -10.07 5.76 -2.38
C GLU A 112 -9.18 6.71 -1.58
N PHE A 113 -9.19 8.00 -1.96
CA PHE A 113 -8.51 9.02 -1.19
C PHE A 113 -9.41 9.48 -0.04
N ILE A 114 -8.97 9.25 1.20
CA ILE A 114 -9.69 9.71 2.39
C ILE A 114 -9.19 11.11 2.74
N HIS A 115 -10.08 12.11 2.64
CA HIS A 115 -9.83 13.48 3.09
C HIS A 115 -9.89 13.60 4.62
N ALA A 116 -8.86 13.08 5.31
CA ALA A 116 -8.75 13.14 6.76
C ALA A 116 -7.36 13.57 7.22
N ARG A 117 -7.29 14.09 8.45
CA ARG A 117 -6.02 14.28 9.17
C ARG A 117 -5.66 13.00 9.92
N THR A 118 -4.38 12.67 9.97
CA THR A 118 -3.89 11.63 10.89
C THR A 118 -3.95 12.13 12.33
N LEU A 119 -4.22 11.21 13.27
CA LEU A 119 -4.16 11.51 14.70
C LEU A 119 -2.69 11.68 15.12
N SER A 120 -2.43 12.72 15.89
CA SER A 120 -1.14 12.98 16.51
C SER A 120 -0.99 12.20 17.83
N ALA A 121 0.25 12.12 18.34
CA ALA A 121 0.49 11.54 19.66
C ALA A 121 -0.23 12.30 20.81
N ALA A 122 -0.59 13.57 20.61
CA ALA A 122 -1.39 14.32 21.57
C ALA A 122 -2.86 13.90 21.50
N ASP A 123 -3.42 13.76 20.29
CA ASP A 123 -4.80 13.30 20.09
C ASP A 123 -5.02 11.92 20.72
N LEU A 124 -4.04 11.01 20.62
CA LEU A 124 -4.15 9.65 21.20
C LEU A 124 -4.22 9.63 22.73
N ARG A 125 -3.80 10.70 23.42
CA ARG A 125 -3.87 10.81 24.88
C ARG A 125 -5.20 11.36 25.38
N ASP A 126 -6.01 11.90 24.47
CA ASP A 126 -7.35 12.36 24.80
C ASP A 126 -8.27 11.15 25.12
N PRO A 127 -8.90 11.10 26.31
CA PRO A 127 -9.74 9.97 26.69
C PRO A 127 -10.94 9.73 25.78
N GLU A 128 -11.54 10.78 25.21
CA GLU A 128 -12.69 10.66 24.31
C GLU A 128 -12.26 10.07 22.97
N ILE A 129 -11.15 10.57 22.42
CA ILE A 129 -10.57 10.01 21.18
C ILE A 129 -10.14 8.55 21.41
N SER A 130 -9.51 8.25 22.55
CA SER A 130 -9.09 6.89 22.90
C SER A 130 -10.28 5.93 23.00
N ALA A 131 -11.41 6.36 23.56
CA ALA A 131 -12.63 5.58 23.62
C ALA A 131 -13.19 5.27 22.22
N ILE A 132 -13.16 6.24 21.30
CA ILE A 132 -13.57 6.04 19.90
C ILE A 132 -12.64 5.04 19.21
N ILE A 133 -11.31 5.15 19.41
CA ILE A 133 -10.33 4.20 18.86
C ILE A 133 -10.61 2.78 19.38
N ALA A 134 -10.86 2.61 20.68
CA ALA A 134 -11.16 1.32 21.28
C ALA A 134 -12.44 0.70 20.69
N ALA A 135 -13.49 1.51 20.49
CA ALA A 135 -14.72 1.07 19.84
C ALA A 135 -14.48 0.62 18.40
N LYS A 136 -13.70 1.39 17.62
CA LYS A 136 -13.36 1.03 16.23
C LYS A 136 -12.45 -0.19 16.14
N LEU A 137 -11.51 -0.37 17.05
CA LEU A 137 -10.70 -1.59 17.14
C LEU A 137 -11.54 -2.81 17.49
N ARG A 138 -12.56 -2.67 18.35
CA ARG A 138 -13.51 -3.75 18.64
C ARG A 138 -14.29 -4.15 17.38
N GLU A 139 -14.80 -3.19 16.62
CA GLU A 139 -15.45 -3.45 15.33
C GLU A 139 -14.49 -4.20 14.39
N PHE A 140 -13.25 -3.72 14.28
CA PHE A 140 -12.20 -4.31 13.44
C PHE A 140 -11.84 -5.75 13.85
N HIS A 141 -11.70 -6.03 15.15
CA HIS A 141 -11.39 -7.37 15.64
C HIS A 141 -12.51 -8.39 15.44
N ASN A 142 -13.75 -7.93 15.24
CA ASN A 142 -14.90 -8.78 14.99
C ASN A 142 -15.13 -9.08 13.51
N LEU A 143 -14.28 -8.56 12.60
CA LEU A 143 -14.36 -8.87 11.18
C LEU A 143 -14.10 -10.36 10.93
N ASP A 144 -14.95 -10.97 10.11
CA ASP A 144 -14.71 -12.32 9.63
C ASP A 144 -13.77 -12.29 8.42
N MET A 145 -12.49 -12.43 8.72
CA MET A 145 -11.43 -12.36 7.72
C MET A 145 -11.15 -13.75 7.11
N PRO A 146 -11.01 -13.83 5.78
CA PRO A 146 -10.62 -15.06 5.12
C PRO A 146 -9.15 -15.38 5.41
N GLY A 147 -8.83 -16.68 5.46
CA GLY A 147 -7.48 -17.17 5.68
C GLY A 147 -7.28 -17.82 7.05
N PRO A 148 -6.10 -18.43 7.27
CA PRO A 148 -5.82 -19.15 8.50
C PRO A 148 -5.63 -18.17 9.67
N LYS A 149 -6.27 -18.47 10.81
CA LYS A 149 -6.18 -17.65 12.05
C LYS A 149 -4.94 -18.01 12.89
N ASN A 150 -3.88 -18.52 12.25
CA ASN A 150 -2.65 -18.91 12.92
C ASN A 150 -1.77 -17.69 13.21
N VAL A 151 -1.22 -17.63 14.42
CA VAL A 151 -0.31 -16.55 14.82
C VAL A 151 1.08 -16.81 14.24
N VAL A 152 1.42 -16.12 13.15
CA VAL A 152 2.71 -16.27 12.43
C VAL A 152 3.74 -15.19 12.79
N LEU A 153 3.45 -14.35 13.78
CA LEU A 153 4.29 -13.19 14.12
C LEU A 153 5.73 -13.62 14.49
N TRP A 154 5.88 -14.68 15.30
CA TRP A 154 7.18 -15.20 15.72
C TRP A 154 7.98 -15.79 14.55
N ASP A 155 7.31 -16.48 13.63
CA ASP A 155 7.94 -17.05 12.44
C ASP A 155 8.45 -15.92 11.53
N ARG A 156 7.63 -14.90 11.28
CA ARG A 156 8.00 -13.74 10.47
C ARG A 156 9.17 -12.96 11.10
N MET A 157 9.15 -12.72 12.41
CA MET A 157 10.26 -12.05 13.10
C MET A 157 11.55 -12.88 13.03
N SER A 158 11.46 -14.20 13.19
CA SER A 158 12.62 -15.11 13.12
C SER A 158 13.21 -15.18 11.71
N GLN A 159 12.38 -15.21 10.66
CA GLN A 159 12.83 -15.17 9.26
C GLN A 159 13.50 -13.84 8.92
N ARG A 160 12.97 -12.71 9.40
CA ARG A 160 13.60 -11.39 9.23
C ARG A 160 14.97 -11.33 9.90
N HIS A 161 15.11 -11.87 11.11
CA HIS A 161 16.42 -12.00 11.76
C HIS A 161 17.39 -12.87 10.97
N LYS A 162 16.95 -14.04 10.47
CA LYS A 162 17.79 -14.92 9.64
C LYS A 162 18.22 -14.28 8.32
N GLY A 163 17.32 -13.52 7.65
CA GLY A 163 17.62 -12.77 6.43
C GLY A 163 18.65 -11.66 6.64
N ILE A 164 18.63 -11.00 7.81
CA ILE A 164 19.65 -10.01 8.20
C ILE A 164 21.00 -10.71 8.53
N TRP A 165 20.96 -11.89 9.15
CA TRP A 165 22.14 -12.66 9.56
C TRP A 165 22.83 -13.46 8.45
N LEU A 166 22.24 -13.53 7.25
CA LEU A 166 22.95 -14.01 6.06
C LEU A 166 23.98 -12.98 5.56
N GLY A 167 23.98 -11.75 6.08
CA GLY A 167 25.03 -10.76 5.84
C GLY A 167 26.13 -10.80 6.92
N TYR A 168 27.41 -10.91 6.54
CA TYR A 168 28.54 -10.65 7.46
C TYR A 168 29.44 -9.54 6.92
N PHE A 169 29.99 -8.73 7.83
CA PHE A 169 30.81 -7.57 7.50
C PHE A 169 32.30 -7.93 7.64
N ARG A 170 33.08 -7.80 6.56
CA ARG A 170 34.53 -8.06 6.57
C ARG A 170 35.26 -6.97 5.80
N GLY A 171 36.27 -6.34 6.43
CA GLY A 171 37.15 -5.39 5.75
C GLY A 171 36.44 -4.17 5.12
N GLY A 172 35.36 -3.67 5.73
CA GLY A 172 34.64 -2.48 5.26
C GLY A 172 33.54 -2.73 4.22
N ASN A 173 33.32 -3.99 3.81
CA ASN A 173 32.28 -4.36 2.85
C ASN A 173 31.27 -5.37 3.43
N TRP A 174 30.01 -5.25 3.00
CA TRP A 174 28.91 -6.17 3.32
C TRP A 174 28.89 -7.36 2.34
N TYR A 175 28.89 -8.59 2.86
CA TYR A 175 28.79 -9.82 2.06
C TYR A 175 27.54 -10.59 2.44
N VAL A 176 26.77 -11.09 1.46
CA VAL A 176 25.67 -12.03 1.67
C VAL A 176 26.20 -13.46 1.52
N ARG A 177 25.94 -14.35 2.48
CA ARG A 177 26.16 -15.79 2.34
C ARG A 177 25.16 -16.30 1.32
N GLU A 178 25.65 -16.65 0.12
CA GLU A 178 24.93 -17.56 -0.76
C GLU A 178 24.85 -18.93 -0.06
N GLY A 179 23.73 -19.16 0.61
CA GLY A 179 23.36 -20.51 1.02
C GLY A 179 22.87 -21.25 -0.22
N THR A 180 23.71 -22.14 -0.74
CA THR A 180 23.32 -23.18 -1.67
C THR A 180 22.10 -23.91 -1.11
N ILE A 181 20.94 -23.74 -1.75
CA ILE A 181 19.84 -24.71 -1.64
C ILE A 181 20.31 -25.93 -2.45
N THR A 182 21.10 -26.79 -1.82
CA THR A 182 21.35 -28.13 -2.34
C THR A 182 20.33 -29.08 -1.74
N GLY A 183 19.42 -29.55 -2.60
CA GLY A 183 18.81 -30.89 -2.52
C GLY A 183 17.71 -31.09 -1.48
N LEU A 184 16.45 -30.91 -1.91
CA LEU A 184 15.39 -31.83 -1.51
C LEU A 184 15.30 -32.91 -2.58
N SER A 185 15.78 -34.11 -2.24
CA SER A 185 15.37 -35.38 -2.84
C SER A 185 14.37 -36.04 -1.91
#